data_AF-A0A7L0X173-F1
#
_entry.id   AF-A0A7L0X173-F1
#
_cell.length_a   1.000
_cell.length_b   1.000
_cell.length_c   1.000
_cell.angle_alpha   90.00
_cell.angle_beta   90.00
_cell.angle_gamma   90.00
#
_symmetry.space_group_name_H-M   'P 1'
#
loop_
_entity.id
_entity.type
_entity.pdbx_description
1 polymer ?
#
loop_
_entity_poly.entity_id
_entity_poly.type
_entity_poly.pdbx_seq_one_letter_code
_entity_poly.pdbx_strand_id
1 'polypeptide(L)'
;PHHPLVPPRATLRTPIYHPSVDPEGRVCQPLTTHEHWAPTTRAVQVLQDLLLLLDSPDPQRVLRPDLAWELQECPEEFWHRAREHTQLHAEPRPDPAGR
;
A
#
# COMPACT_ATOMS: atom_id res chain seq x y z
N PRO A 1 19.81 -11.46 4.95
CA PRO A 1 21.02 -11.51 5.80
C PRO A 1 21.82 -10.19 5.93
N HIS A 2 21.56 -9.15 5.13
CA HIS A 2 22.34 -7.88 5.18
C HIS A 2 21.59 -6.70 5.81
N HIS A 3 20.44 -6.93 6.44
CA HIS A 3 19.74 -5.90 7.20
C HIS A 3 20.53 -5.58 8.48
N PRO A 4 20.71 -4.30 8.88
CA PRO A 4 20.09 -3.09 8.32
C PRO A 4 20.95 -2.33 7.29
N LEU A 5 22.02 -2.92 6.75
CA LEU A 5 22.86 -2.26 5.73
C LEU A 5 22.19 -2.19 4.35
N VAL A 6 21.28 -3.12 4.07
CA VAL A 6 20.45 -3.17 2.87
C VAL A 6 18.98 -2.97 3.28
N PRO A 7 18.19 -2.20 2.52
CA PRO A 7 16.77 -2.02 2.83
C PRO A 7 16.00 -3.34 2.83
N PRO A 8 14.95 -3.43 3.66
CA PRO A 8 14.00 -4.54 3.57
C PRO A 8 13.22 -4.45 2.26
N ARG A 9 12.67 -5.59 1.83
CA ARG A 9 11.64 -5.64 0.78
C ARG A 9 10.31 -5.95 1.44
N ALA A 10 9.26 -5.23 1.06
CA ALA A 10 7.91 -5.44 1.54
C ALA A 10 6.95 -5.56 0.35
N THR A 11 6.03 -6.51 0.45
CA THR A 11 4.91 -6.68 -0.47
C THR A 11 3.64 -6.91 0.34
N LEU A 12 2.52 -6.38 -0.16
CA LEU A 12 1.20 -6.68 0.35
C LEU A 12 0.84 -8.09 -0.10
N ARG A 13 0.46 -8.95 0.86
CA ARG A 13 0.03 -10.32 0.55
C ARG A 13 -1.43 -10.38 0.12
N THR A 14 -2.26 -9.56 0.78
CA THR A 14 -3.68 -9.43 0.47
C THR A 14 -3.84 -8.54 -0.76
N PRO A 15 -4.51 -9.01 -1.82
CA PRO A 15 -4.87 -8.17 -2.96
C PRO A 15 -5.66 -6.94 -2.52
N ILE A 16 -5.38 -5.80 -3.14
CA ILE A 16 -6.03 -4.53 -2.83
C ILE A 16 -6.35 -3.77 -4.12
N TYR A 17 -7.52 -3.14 -4.16
CA TYR A 17 -7.95 -2.25 -5.23
C TYR A 17 -7.52 -0.82 -4.89
N HIS A 18 -6.32 -0.44 -5.33
CA HIS A 18 -5.67 0.81 -4.96
C HIS A 18 -4.73 1.28 -6.07
N PRO A 19 -4.71 2.58 -6.43
CA PRO A 19 -3.89 3.10 -7.54
C PRO A 19 -2.38 2.99 -7.29
N SER A 20 -1.94 3.02 -6.03
CA SER A 20 -0.52 2.94 -5.65
C SER A 20 0.00 1.53 -5.36
N VAL A 21 -0.82 0.50 -5.59
CA VAL A 21 -0.46 -0.91 -5.38
C VAL A 21 -0.68 -1.67 -6.67
N ASP A 22 0.30 -2.45 -7.11
CA ASP A 22 0.16 -3.28 -8.31
C ASP A 22 -0.47 -4.66 -8.02
N PRO A 23 -0.82 -5.46 -9.05
CA PRO A 23 -1.44 -6.77 -8.84
C PRO A 23 -0.59 -7.78 -8.05
N GLU A 24 0.73 -7.61 -8.03
CA GLU A 24 1.65 -8.45 -7.24
C GLU A 24 1.83 -7.94 -5.80
N GLY A 25 1.12 -6.89 -5.41
CA GLY A 25 1.17 -6.29 -4.08
C GLY A 25 2.40 -5.42 -3.84
N ARG A 26 3.11 -5.00 -4.90
CA ARG A 26 4.24 -4.07 -4.79
C ARG A 26 3.74 -2.64 -4.70
N VAL A 27 4.52 -1.80 -4.01
CA VAL A 27 4.27 -0.38 -3.80
C VAL A 27 5.54 0.42 -4.08
N CYS A 28 5.40 1.64 -4.59
CA CYS A 28 6.49 2.60 -4.59
C CYS A 28 6.72 3.04 -3.14
N GLN A 29 7.68 2.43 -2.44
CA GLN A 29 8.01 2.74 -1.03
C GLN A 29 9.42 3.36 -0.92
N PRO A 30 9.53 4.72 -0.98
CA PRO A 30 10.82 5.41 -1.01
C PRO A 30 11.71 5.06 0.18
N LEU A 31 11.13 4.87 1.38
CA LEU A 31 11.90 4.52 2.58
C LEU A 31 12.58 3.16 2.50
N THR A 32 12.32 2.35 1.47
CA THR A 32 12.95 1.04 1.22
C THR A 32 13.80 1.00 -0.04
N THR A 33 14.07 2.14 -0.68
CA THR A 33 14.98 2.22 -1.83
C THR A 33 16.42 2.38 -1.35
N HIS A 34 17.38 1.95 -2.16
CA HIS A 34 18.81 2.14 -1.86
C HIS A 34 19.20 3.62 -1.73
N GLU A 35 18.48 4.52 -2.40
CA GLU A 35 18.75 5.95 -2.40
C GLU A 35 18.33 6.65 -1.11
N HIS A 36 17.32 6.14 -0.40
CA HIS A 36 16.75 6.79 0.79
C HIS A 36 16.83 5.94 2.06
N TRP A 37 17.27 4.69 1.95
CA TRP A 37 17.44 3.81 3.10
C TRP A 37 18.59 4.29 3.99
N ALA A 38 18.28 4.52 5.27
CA ALA A 38 19.26 4.67 6.32
C ALA A 38 19.18 3.46 7.26
N PRO A 39 20.30 2.92 7.76
CA PRO A 39 20.27 1.84 8.76
C PRO A 39 19.55 2.19 10.07
N THR A 40 19.30 3.49 10.31
CA THR A 40 18.50 4.02 11.43
C THR A 40 17.00 4.05 11.15
N THR A 41 16.57 3.86 9.90
CA THR A 41 15.15 3.79 9.52
C THR A 41 14.50 2.59 10.19
N ARG A 42 13.46 2.85 10.98
CA ARG A 42 12.73 1.83 11.72
C ARG A 42 11.55 1.31 10.90
N ALA A 43 11.22 0.02 11.07
CA ALA A 43 10.07 -0.60 10.41
C ALA A 43 8.76 0.17 10.65
N VAL A 44 8.58 0.75 11.85
CA VAL A 44 7.40 1.58 12.16
C VAL A 44 7.25 2.80 11.24
N GLN A 45 8.34 3.43 10.82
CA GLN A 45 8.29 4.58 9.91
C GLN A 45 7.86 4.13 8.50
N VAL A 46 8.37 2.99 8.04
CA VAL A 46 7.99 2.39 6.75
C VAL A 46 6.51 2.00 6.75
N LEU A 47 6.01 1.41 7.85
CA LEU A 47 4.61 1.03 7.99
C LEU A 47 3.69 2.26 8.08
N GLN A 48 4.10 3.31 8.78
CA GLN A 48 3.35 4.57 8.87
C GLN A 48 3.22 5.26 7.51
N ASP A 49 4.31 5.34 6.74
CA ASP A 49 4.28 5.89 5.39
C ASP A 49 3.39 5.05 4.46
N LEU A 50 3.46 3.71 4.56
CA LEU A 50 2.57 2.83 3.82
C LEU A 50 1.09 3.06 4.19
N LEU A 51 0.75 3.16 5.48
CA LEU A 51 -0.61 3.44 5.91
C LEU A 51 -1.12 4.78 5.37
N LEU A 52 -0.28 5.83 5.42
CA LEU A 52 -0.61 7.13 4.85
C LEU A 52 -0.90 7.03 3.35
N LEU A 53 -0.09 6.28 2.60
CA LEU A 53 -0.29 6.06 1.17
C LEU A 53 -1.60 5.33 0.86
N LEU A 54 -1.97 4.35 1.71
CA LEU A 54 -3.20 3.57 1.54
C LEU A 54 -4.46 4.36 1.92
N ASP A 55 -4.35 5.27 2.90
CA ASP A 55 -5.45 6.15 3.31
C ASP A 55 -5.63 7.32 2.33
N SER A 56 -4.53 7.84 1.78
CA SER A 56 -4.52 8.98 0.86
C SER A 56 -3.58 8.70 -0.32
N PRO A 57 -4.15 8.32 -1.48
CA PRO A 57 -3.37 8.05 -2.69
C PRO A 57 -2.50 9.25 -3.10
N ASP A 58 -1.20 9.01 -3.26
CA ASP A 58 -0.24 10.02 -3.73
C ASP A 58 -0.12 9.96 -5.27
N PRO A 59 -0.41 11.06 -6.01
CA PRO A 59 -0.25 11.12 -7.46
C PRO A 59 1.16 10.82 -7.97
N GLN A 60 2.19 11.02 -7.15
CA GLN A 60 3.58 10.72 -7.51
C GLN A 60 3.93 9.22 -7.34
N ARG A 61 3.08 8.44 -6.67
CA ARG A 61 3.31 7.03 -6.32
C ARG A 61 2.28 6.10 -6.97
N VAL A 62 1.77 6.46 -8.15
CA VAL A 62 0.79 5.68 -8.91
C VAL A 62 1.48 4.51 -9.63
N LEU A 63 0.92 3.31 -9.46
CA LEU A 63 1.33 2.09 -10.18
C LEU A 63 0.24 1.57 -11.13
N ARG A 64 -1.02 1.95 -10.89
CA ARG A 64 -2.17 1.63 -11.74
C ARG A 64 -2.88 2.91 -12.19
N PRO A 65 -2.48 3.48 -13.35
CA PRO A 65 -3.03 4.74 -13.86
C PRO A 65 -4.52 4.68 -14.18
N ASP A 66 -5.02 3.51 -14.57
CA ASP A 66 -6.43 3.21 -14.79
C ASP A 66 -7.26 3.44 -13.51
N LEU A 67 -6.78 2.92 -12.38
CA LEU A 67 -7.44 3.13 -11.08
C LEU A 67 -7.30 4.56 -10.57
N ALA A 68 -6.17 5.21 -10.85
CA ALA A 68 -5.97 6.61 -10.50
C ALA A 68 -6.94 7.52 -11.26
N TRP A 69 -7.14 7.25 -12.55
CA TRP A 69 -8.13 7.94 -13.38
C TRP A 69 -9.55 7.66 -12.92
N GLU A 70 -9.90 6.39 -12.62
CA GLU A 70 -11.23 6.03 -12.09
C GLU A 70 -11.53 6.75 -10.76
N LEU A 71 -10.56 6.79 -9.84
CA LEU A 71 -10.70 7.53 -8.58
C LEU A 71 -10.95 9.02 -8.80
N GLN A 72 -10.32 9.63 -9.81
CA GLN A 72 -10.44 11.05 -10.12
C GLN A 72 -11.75 11.39 -10.81
N GLU A 73 -12.12 10.64 -11.86
CA GLU A 73 -13.23 10.97 -12.76
C GLU A 73 -14.55 10.31 -12.32
N CYS A 74 -14.49 9.14 -11.68
CA CYS A 74 -15.65 8.33 -11.29
C CYS A 74 -15.49 7.79 -9.85
N PRO A 75 -15.35 8.66 -8.83
CA PRO A 75 -15.02 8.24 -7.46
C PRO A 75 -16.06 7.28 -6.86
N GLU A 76 -17.35 7.44 -7.18
CA GLU A 76 -18.40 6.55 -6.68
C GLU A 76 -18.22 5.10 -7.17
N GLU A 77 -17.89 4.92 -8.45
CA GLU A 77 -17.62 3.61 -9.06
C GLU A 77 -16.34 3.00 -8.49
N PHE A 78 -15.28 3.82 -8.34
CA PHE A 78 -14.04 3.38 -7.70
C PHE A 78 -14.31 2.82 -6.30
N TRP A 79 -15.04 3.57 -5.46
CA TRP A 79 -15.33 3.14 -4.09
C TRP A 79 -16.24 1.91 -4.04
N HIS A 80 -17.19 1.80 -4.97
CA HIS A 80 -18.03 0.61 -5.11
C HIS A 80 -17.17 -0.63 -5.39
N ARG A 81 -16.32 -0.57 -6.42
CA ARG A 81 -15.42 -1.68 -6.80
C ARG A 81 -14.39 -1.99 -5.73
N ALA A 82 -13.80 -0.97 -5.10
CA ALA A 82 -12.85 -1.15 -4.01
C ALA A 82 -13.49 -1.89 -2.82
N ARG A 83 -14.76 -1.57 -2.51
CA ARG A 83 -15.51 -2.24 -1.46
C ARG A 83 -15.80 -3.70 -1.81
N GLU A 84 -16.28 -3.98 -3.02
CA GLU A 84 -16.52 -5.36 -3.48
C GLU A 84 -15.23 -6.18 -3.47
N HIS A 85 -14.13 -5.62 -3.99
CA HIS A 85 -12.82 -6.26 -3.98
C HIS A 85 -12.36 -6.58 -2.56
N THR A 86 -12.54 -5.63 -1.63
CA THR A 86 -12.22 -5.85 -0.21
C THR A 86 -13.05 -6.99 0.39
N GLN A 87 -14.34 -7.07 0.08
CA GLN A 87 -15.20 -8.15 0.58
C GLN A 87 -14.80 -9.54 0.07
N LEU A 88 -14.26 -9.63 -1.15
CA LEU A 88 -13.87 -10.89 -1.78
C LEU A 88 -12.47 -11.37 -1.36
N HIS A 89 -11.56 -10.45 -1.05
CA HIS A 89 -10.13 -10.78 -0.91
C HIS A 89 -9.52 -10.42 0.44
N ALA A 90 -10.14 -9.53 1.23
CA ALA A 90 -9.55 -9.08 2.48
C ALA A 90 -9.68 -10.12 3.59
N GLU A 91 -8.66 -10.16 4.45
CA GLU A 91 -8.72 -10.90 5.71
C GLU A 91 -9.81 -10.31 6.63
N PRO A 92 -10.49 -11.13 7.44
CA PRO A 92 -11.43 -10.62 8.43
C PRO A 92 -10.76 -9.60 9.34
N ARG A 93 -11.43 -8.46 9.54
CA ARG A 93 -10.92 -7.46 10.48
C ARG A 93 -10.89 -8.09 11.88
N PRO A 94 -9.72 -8.12 12.56
CA PRO A 94 -9.64 -8.68 13.91
C PRO A 94 -10.56 -7.89 14.85
N ASP A 95 -11.19 -8.60 15.80
CA ASP A 95 -12.04 -7.98 16.80
C ASP A 95 -11.21 -6.93 17.57
N PRO A 96 -11.64 -5.66 17.63
CA PRO A 96 -10.95 -4.65 18.43
C PRO A 96 -10.79 -5.04 19.91
N ALA A 97 -11.56 -6.00 20.42
CA ALA A 97 -11.41 -6.55 21.77
C ALA A 97 -10.36 -7.68 21.90
N GLY A 98 -9.75 -8.13 20.79
CA GLY A 98 -8.71 -9.17 20.80
C GLY A 98 -9.17 -10.51 21.38
N ARG A 99 -10.45 -10.85 21.25
CA ARG A 99 -11.01 -12.18 21.57
C ARG A 99 -11.00 -13.10 20.35
#